data_AF-A0A3N5PNS8-F1
#
_entry.id   AF-A0A3N5PNS8-F1
#
_cell.length_a   1.000
_cell.length_b   1.000
_cell.length_c   1.000
_cell.angle_alpha   90.00
_cell.angle_beta   90.00
_cell.angle_gamma   90.00
#
_symmetry.space_group_name_H-M   'P 1'
#
loop_
_entity.id
_entity.type
_entity.pdbx_description
1 polymer ?
#
loop_
_entity_poly.entity_id
_entity_poly.type
_entity_poly.pdbx_seq_one_letter_code
_entity_poly.pdbx_strand_id
1 'polypeptide(L)'
;MRALLAAAVVAAALWSVRAEAQWHVSPYFGFGIGYPYYSPWYGPRVGIGVHVGGPVHRARAPDPAPQGVLKLYVYPAAGQSEAQTADDRYQCHTWAANESGHDPTLGAGSRDEADGYARAFTACMEGRNYVVR
;
A
#
# COMPACT_ATOMS: atom_id res chain seq x y z
N MET A 1 -28.45 43.92 -19.27
CA MET A 1 -27.20 43.65 -18.52
C MET A 1 -27.07 42.20 -18.04
N ARG A 2 -28.07 41.60 -17.35
CA ARG A 2 -27.99 40.20 -16.89
C ARG A 2 -27.85 39.14 -18.00
N ALA A 3 -28.52 39.34 -19.14
CA ALA A 3 -28.43 38.42 -20.28
C ALA A 3 -27.04 38.39 -20.95
N LEU A 4 -26.31 39.52 -20.95
CA LEU A 4 -24.97 39.61 -21.53
C LEU A 4 -23.92 38.93 -20.64
N LEU A 5 -24.09 38.99 -19.31
CA LEU A 5 -23.23 38.30 -18.37
C LEU A 5 -23.37 36.78 -18.46
N ALA A 6 -24.60 36.27 -18.64
CA ALA A 6 -24.84 34.84 -18.80
C ALA A 6 -24.17 34.27 -20.08
N ALA A 7 -24.24 35.00 -21.20
CA ALA A 7 -23.60 34.59 -22.45
C ALA A 7 -22.06 34.53 -22.34
N ALA A 8 -21.45 35.47 -21.62
CA ALA A 8 -20.00 35.51 -21.42
C ALA A 8 -19.49 34.33 -20.57
N VAL A 9 -20.23 33.93 -19.54
CA VAL A 9 -19.87 32.79 -18.68
C VAL A 9 -19.98 31.46 -19.44
N VAL A 10 -21.01 31.30 -20.28
CA VAL A 10 -21.17 30.11 -21.13
C VAL A 10 -20.06 30.03 -22.19
N ALA A 11 -19.70 31.16 -22.81
CA ALA A 11 -18.59 31.20 -23.75
C ALA A 11 -17.24 30.82 -23.09
N ALA A 12 -16.96 31.32 -21.89
CA ALA A 12 -15.74 30.98 -21.15
C ALA A 12 -15.69 29.49 -20.72
N ALA A 13 -16.82 28.92 -20.31
CA ALA A 13 -16.93 27.51 -19.95
C ALA A 13 -16.77 26.57 -21.15
N LEU A 14 -17.25 26.97 -22.33
CA LEU A 14 -17.13 26.18 -23.55
C LEU A 14 -15.72 26.20 -24.15
N TRP A 15 -14.92 27.24 -23.87
CA TRP A 15 -13.54 27.35 -24.37
C TRP A 15 -12.51 26.63 -23.49
N SER A 16 -12.87 26.31 -22.24
CA SER A 16 -11.95 25.71 -21.26
C SER A 16 -11.92 24.18 -21.26
N VAL A 17 -12.73 23.52 -22.12
CA VAL A 17 -12.73 22.05 -22.26
C VAL A 17 -12.03 21.64 -23.57
N ARG A 18 -10.75 21.96 -23.70
CA ARG A 18 -9.87 21.18 -24.61
C ARG A 18 -9.26 20.05 -23.81
N ALA A 19 -10.00 18.95 -23.68
CA ALA A 19 -9.44 17.68 -23.26
C ALA A 19 -8.62 17.13 -24.43
N GLU A 20 -7.37 17.55 -24.55
CA GLU A 20 -6.45 17.03 -25.56
C GLU A 20 -6.09 15.58 -25.20
N ALA A 21 -6.70 14.63 -25.89
CA ALA A 21 -6.36 13.22 -25.77
C ALA A 21 -4.99 13.00 -26.42
N GLN A 22 -3.93 13.07 -25.60
CA GLN A 22 -2.56 12.81 -26.06
C GLN A 22 -2.35 11.31 -26.27
N TRP A 23 -2.45 10.89 -27.52
CA TRP A 23 -1.99 9.57 -27.95
C TRP A 23 -0.46 9.59 -28.01
N HIS A 24 0.19 8.63 -27.35
CA HIS A 24 1.62 8.46 -27.46
C HIS A 24 1.91 7.10 -28.08
N VAL A 25 2.84 7.11 -29.03
CA VAL A 25 3.30 5.94 -29.77
C VAL A 25 4.75 5.74 -29.35
N SER A 26 5.02 4.71 -28.55
CA SER A 26 6.38 4.46 -28.06
C SER A 26 6.92 3.17 -28.69
N PRO A 27 7.89 3.26 -29.62
CA PRO A 27 8.54 2.08 -30.16
C PRO A 27 9.49 1.51 -29.09
N TYR A 28 9.50 0.19 -28.92
CA TYR A 28 10.41 -0.47 -27.99
C TYR A 28 11.15 -1.62 -28.66
N PHE A 29 12.37 -1.85 -28.17
CA PHE A 29 13.25 -2.94 -28.57
C PHE A 29 13.53 -3.78 -27.32
N GLY A 30 12.95 -4.98 -27.25
CA GLY A 30 13.07 -5.85 -26.10
C GLY A 30 14.05 -7.00 -26.35
N PHE A 31 14.89 -7.31 -25.35
CA PHE A 31 15.64 -8.55 -25.28
C PHE A 31 15.20 -9.30 -24.02
N GLY A 32 14.53 -10.44 -24.17
CA GLY A 32 13.99 -11.21 -23.05
C GLY A 32 14.77 -12.50 -22.82
N ILE A 33 15.29 -12.70 -21.61
CA ILE A 33 15.75 -14.01 -21.13
C ILE A 33 14.62 -14.58 -20.26
N GLY A 34 13.91 -15.60 -20.76
CA GLY A 34 12.80 -16.21 -20.03
C GLY A 34 13.29 -17.15 -18.93
N TYR A 35 12.79 -16.99 -17.70
CA TYR A 35 12.96 -17.97 -16.61
C TYR A 35 11.96 -19.14 -16.78
N PRO A 36 12.26 -20.32 -16.20
CA PRO A 36 12.01 -21.60 -16.87
C PRO A 36 10.63 -22.15 -16.53
N TYR A 37 9.71 -22.11 -17.50
CA TYR A 37 8.73 -23.17 -17.63
C TYR A 37 8.64 -23.58 -19.09
N TYR A 38 8.87 -24.87 -19.31
CA TYR A 38 9.17 -25.53 -20.57
C TYR A 38 8.16 -25.21 -21.68
N SER A 39 8.59 -24.46 -22.70
CA SER A 39 7.88 -24.33 -23.98
C SER A 39 8.89 -24.30 -25.14
N PRO A 40 8.82 -25.23 -26.11
CA PRO A 40 9.83 -25.40 -27.16
C PRO A 40 9.88 -24.28 -28.21
N TRP A 41 9.05 -23.24 -28.07
CA TRP A 41 8.97 -22.10 -28.99
C TRP A 41 9.48 -20.78 -28.40
N TYR A 42 10.07 -20.79 -27.20
CA TYR A 42 10.60 -19.58 -26.55
C TYR A 42 12.12 -19.47 -26.73
N GLY A 43 12.55 -19.07 -27.93
CA GLY A 43 13.90 -18.54 -28.16
C GLY A 43 13.99 -17.04 -27.78
N PRO A 44 15.20 -16.46 -27.73
CA PRO A 44 15.37 -15.01 -27.59
C PRO A 44 14.68 -14.32 -28.76
N ARG A 45 13.62 -13.58 -28.46
CA ARG A 45 12.83 -12.85 -29.44
C ARG A 45 13.31 -11.42 -29.49
N VAL A 46 13.92 -11.07 -30.63
CA VAL A 46 14.20 -9.69 -31.02
C VAL A 46 12.98 -9.23 -31.81
N GLY A 47 12.25 -8.25 -31.30
CA GLY A 47 11.06 -7.74 -31.94
C GLY A 47 10.95 -6.23 -31.78
N ILE A 48 10.49 -5.57 -32.85
CA ILE A 48 10.11 -4.15 -32.84
C ILE A 48 8.60 -4.11 -32.63
N GLY A 49 8.17 -3.55 -31.50
CA GLY A 49 6.76 -3.40 -31.16
C GLY A 49 6.37 -1.94 -31.03
N VAL A 50 5.09 -1.65 -31.25
CA VAL A 50 4.50 -0.33 -31.04
C VAL A 50 3.37 -0.45 -30.02
N HIS A 51 3.52 0.21 -28.87
CA HIS A 51 2.42 0.33 -27.91
C HIS A 51 1.54 1.53 -28.30
N VAL A 52 0.27 1.28 -28.57
CA VAL A 52 -0.76 2.31 -28.73
C VAL A 52 -1.61 2.29 -27.46
N GLY A 53 -1.27 3.15 -26.50
CA GLY A 53 -1.99 3.30 -25.25
C GLY A 53 -3.13 4.31 -25.35
N GLY A 54 -4.30 3.98 -24.77
CA GLY A 54 -5.41 4.91 -24.55
C GLY A 54 -5.02 6.12 -23.69
N PRO A 55 -5.88 7.16 -23.59
CA PRO A 55 -5.62 8.31 -22.74
C PRO A 55 -5.35 7.83 -21.32
N VAL A 56 -4.12 8.03 -20.86
CA VAL A 56 -3.72 7.73 -19.49
C VAL A 56 -4.46 8.71 -18.58
N HIS A 57 -5.57 8.27 -18.00
CA HIS A 57 -6.06 8.90 -16.79
C HIS A 57 -4.91 8.78 -15.79
N ARG A 58 -4.33 9.92 -15.39
CA ARG A 58 -3.32 9.95 -14.33
C ARG A 58 -4.01 9.55 -13.03
N ALA A 59 -4.25 8.25 -12.85
CA ALA A 59 -4.56 7.68 -11.57
C ALA A 59 -3.38 8.02 -10.69
N ARG A 60 -3.64 8.70 -9.57
CA ARG A 60 -2.67 8.79 -8.47
C ARG A 60 -2.22 7.36 -8.21
N ALA A 61 -0.95 7.05 -8.47
CA ALA A 61 -0.40 5.76 -8.06
C ALA A 61 -0.68 5.62 -6.56
N PRO A 62 -1.27 4.50 -6.09
CA PRO A 62 -1.38 4.27 -4.66
C PRO A 62 0.03 4.39 -4.09
N ASP A 63 0.19 5.23 -3.06
CA ASP A 63 1.49 5.41 -2.41
C ASP A 63 2.01 4.01 -2.02
N PRO A 64 3.31 3.71 -2.23
CA PRO A 64 3.85 2.40 -1.89
C PRO A 64 3.52 2.13 -0.43
N ALA A 65 2.85 1.01 -0.19
CA ALA A 65 2.48 0.69 1.17
C ALA A 65 3.75 0.61 2.03
N PRO A 66 3.77 1.23 3.23
CA PRO A 66 4.78 0.88 4.21
C PRO A 66 4.70 -0.63 4.35
N GLN A 67 5.71 -1.32 3.83
CA GLN A 67 5.96 -2.72 4.10
C GLN A 67 6.48 -2.75 5.54
N GLY A 68 5.58 -2.48 6.47
CA GLY A 68 5.90 -2.11 7.83
C GLY A 68 5.81 -3.35 8.69
N VAL A 69 6.96 -3.97 8.96
CA VAL A 69 7.10 -4.75 10.19
C VAL A 69 6.65 -3.82 11.32
N LEU A 70 5.55 -4.16 12.00
CA LEU A 70 5.07 -3.38 13.13
C LEU A 70 6.15 -3.38 14.21
N LYS A 71 6.84 -2.25 14.34
CA LYS A 71 7.85 -2.06 15.38
C LYS A 71 7.16 -1.46 16.59
N LEU A 72 6.68 -2.33 17.46
CA LEU A 72 6.14 -1.98 18.77
C LEU A 72 7.25 -2.11 19.81
N TYR A 73 7.55 -1.02 20.51
CA TYR A 73 8.50 -1.00 21.61
C TYR A 73 7.74 -1.00 22.94
N VAL A 74 8.05 -1.95 23.82
CA VAL A 74 7.41 -2.10 25.13
C VAL A 74 8.37 -1.64 26.22
N TYR A 75 7.89 -0.77 27.11
CA TYR A 75 8.63 -0.28 28.27
C TYR A 75 7.86 -0.57 29.57
N PRO A 76 8.50 -1.15 30.61
CA PRO A 76 7.89 -1.32 31.92
C PRO A 76 7.66 0.05 32.58
N ALA A 77 6.46 0.28 33.14
CA ALA A 77 6.13 1.55 33.80
C ALA A 77 6.06 1.46 35.34
N ALA A 78 6.07 0.25 35.91
CA ALA A 78 5.82 0.00 37.33
C ALA A 78 6.89 -0.87 38.02
N GLY A 79 8.10 -0.94 37.44
CA GLY A 79 9.19 -1.75 37.99
C GLY A 79 9.04 -3.26 37.72
N GLN A 80 8.33 -3.64 36.66
CA GLN A 80 8.24 -5.03 36.23
C GLN A 80 9.64 -5.58 35.90
N SER A 81 9.91 -6.82 36.29
CA SER A 81 11.18 -7.48 35.98
C SER A 81 11.28 -7.83 34.49
N GLU A 82 12.48 -8.12 34.00
CA GLU A 82 12.66 -8.57 32.62
C GLU A 82 11.90 -9.89 32.35
N ALA A 83 11.95 -10.82 33.29
CA ALA A 83 11.22 -12.10 33.20
C ALA A 83 9.71 -11.88 33.12
N GLN A 84 9.17 -11.01 33.99
CA GLN A 84 7.76 -10.64 33.93
C GLN A 84 7.42 -9.95 32.60
N THR A 85 8.27 -9.04 32.13
CA THR A 85 8.05 -8.36 30.85
C THR A 85 8.03 -9.34 29.68
N ALA A 86 8.89 -10.36 29.69
CA ALA A 86 8.91 -11.39 28.66
C ALA A 86 7.64 -12.26 28.66
N ASP A 87 7.23 -12.73 29.83
CA ASP A 87 5.99 -13.51 30.00
C ASP A 87 4.77 -12.67 29.60
N ASP A 88 4.77 -11.40 30.00
CA ASP A 88 3.67 -10.48 29.74
C ASP A 88 3.53 -10.21 28.24
N ARG A 89 4.66 -9.98 27.55
CA ARG A 89 4.71 -9.83 26.08
C ARG A 89 4.24 -11.08 25.36
N TYR A 90 4.64 -12.27 25.84
CA TYR A 90 4.21 -13.52 25.22
C TYR A 90 2.69 -13.72 25.34
N GLN A 91 2.13 -13.54 26.54
CA GLN A 91 0.69 -13.67 26.76
C GLN A 91 -0.11 -12.66 25.94
N CYS A 92 0.34 -11.39 25.90
CA CYS A 92 -0.32 -10.36 25.12
C CYS A 92 -0.18 -10.59 23.60
N HIS A 93 0.94 -11.16 23.14
CA HIS A 93 1.09 -11.58 21.75
C HIS A 93 0.06 -12.66 21.38
N THR A 94 -0.03 -13.74 22.17
CA THR A 94 -1.01 -14.81 21.93
C THR A 94 -2.45 -14.29 21.93
N TRP A 95 -2.79 -13.43 22.89
CA TRP A 95 -4.12 -12.83 22.95
C TRP A 95 -4.40 -11.93 21.74
N ALA A 96 -3.48 -11.02 21.39
CA ALA A 96 -3.64 -10.12 20.26
C ALA A 96 -3.74 -10.85 18.91
N ALA A 97 -2.99 -11.94 18.73
CA ALA A 97 -3.08 -12.78 17.55
C ALA A 97 -4.45 -13.46 17.44
N ASN A 98 -4.99 -13.95 18.56
CA ASN A 98 -6.33 -14.55 18.60
C ASN A 98 -7.45 -13.52 18.35
N GLU A 99 -7.36 -12.32 18.92
CA GLU A 99 -8.34 -11.25 18.74
C GLU A 99 -8.34 -10.66 17.32
N SER A 100 -7.14 -10.48 16.74
CA SER A 100 -7.00 -9.88 15.41
C SER A 100 -7.08 -10.88 14.26
N GLY A 101 -6.90 -12.17 14.54
CA GLY A 101 -6.72 -13.21 13.52
C GLY A 101 -5.39 -13.11 12.77
N HIS A 102 -4.45 -12.27 13.22
CA HIS A 102 -3.16 -12.03 12.57
C HIS A 102 -1.99 -12.27 13.53
N ASP A 103 -1.04 -13.11 13.12
CA ASP A 103 0.21 -13.35 13.83
C ASP A 103 1.40 -12.78 13.03
N PRO A 104 2.08 -11.72 13.54
CA PRO A 104 3.20 -11.10 12.83
C PRO A 104 4.45 -11.99 12.72
N THR A 105 4.53 -13.10 13.46
CA THR A 105 5.63 -14.07 13.36
C THR A 105 5.51 -14.97 12.12
N LEU A 106 4.31 -15.09 11.54
CA LEU A 106 4.04 -15.90 10.35
C LEU A 106 4.27 -15.14 9.04
N GLY A 107 4.45 -13.82 9.10
CA GLY A 107 4.71 -12.96 7.95
C GLY A 107 3.99 -11.62 8.04
N ALA A 108 4.34 -10.70 7.15
CA ALA A 108 3.62 -9.43 7.03
C ALA A 108 2.24 -9.69 6.40
N GLY A 109 1.18 -9.36 7.14
CA GLY A 109 -0.20 -9.39 6.65
C GLY A 109 -0.57 -8.12 5.87
N SER A 110 -1.85 -7.97 5.57
CA SER A 110 -2.41 -6.69 5.15
C SER A 110 -2.23 -5.64 6.25
N ARG A 111 -2.29 -4.36 5.87
CA ARG A 111 -2.19 -3.27 6.86
C ARG A 111 -3.32 -3.31 7.89
N ASP A 112 -4.52 -3.68 7.48
CA ASP A 112 -5.68 -3.71 8.37
C ASP A 112 -5.53 -4.79 9.45
N GLU A 113 -5.03 -5.96 9.06
CA GLU A 113 -4.68 -7.07 9.97
C GLU A 113 -3.56 -6.67 10.93
N ALA A 114 -2.51 -6.05 10.40
CA ALA A 114 -1.40 -5.54 11.18
C ALA A 114 -1.89 -4.50 12.22
N ASP A 115 -2.65 -3.50 11.79
CA ASP A 115 -3.18 -2.46 12.67
C ASP A 115 -4.14 -3.04 13.73
N GLY A 116 -4.90 -4.08 13.38
CA GLY A 116 -5.73 -4.85 14.32
C GLY A 116 -4.89 -5.49 15.43
N TYR A 117 -3.85 -6.23 15.05
CA TYR A 117 -2.90 -6.83 15.98
C TYR A 117 -2.24 -5.77 16.87
N ALA A 118 -1.76 -4.67 16.28
CA ALA A 118 -1.07 -3.61 17.01
C ALA A 118 -1.97 -2.97 18.07
N ARG A 119 -3.23 -2.68 17.74
CA ARG A 119 -4.19 -2.14 18.70
C ARG A 119 -4.48 -3.12 19.84
N ALA A 120 -4.71 -4.39 19.54
CA ALA A 120 -4.96 -5.40 20.55
C ALA A 120 -3.73 -5.59 21.47
N PHE A 121 -2.55 -5.76 20.89
CA PHE A 121 -1.31 -5.92 21.64
C PHE A 121 -1.04 -4.72 22.57
N THR A 122 -1.19 -3.51 22.06
CA THR A 122 -1.04 -2.28 22.86
C THR A 122 -2.03 -2.24 24.02
N ALA A 123 -3.32 -2.52 23.78
CA ALA A 123 -4.34 -2.51 24.83
C ALA A 123 -4.03 -3.52 25.95
N CYS A 124 -3.57 -4.72 25.59
CA CYS A 124 -3.19 -5.74 26.58
C CYS A 124 -2.00 -5.29 27.43
N MET A 125 -0.97 -4.71 26.81
CA MET A 125 0.22 -4.25 27.52
C MET A 125 -0.06 -3.03 28.39
N GLU A 126 -0.84 -2.06 27.91
CA GLU A 126 -1.26 -0.89 28.69
C GLU A 126 -2.10 -1.29 29.90
N GLY A 127 -2.97 -2.29 29.77
CA GLY A 127 -3.74 -2.85 30.89
C GLY A 127 -2.89 -3.46 32.01
N ARG A 128 -1.62 -3.79 31.71
CA ARG A 128 -0.63 -4.32 32.66
C ARG A 128 0.41 -3.28 33.09
N ASN A 129 0.12 -2.01 32.83
CA ASN A 129 0.96 -0.88 33.20
C ASN A 129 2.32 -0.89 32.46
N TYR A 130 2.31 -1.22 31.17
CA TYR A 130 3.41 -0.97 30.24
C TYR A 130 3.09 0.23 29.35
N VAL A 131 4.14 0.86 28.83
CA VAL A 131 4.05 1.89 27.79
C VAL A 131 4.50 1.28 26.47
N VAL A 132 3.64 1.36 25.44
CA VAL A 132 3.96 0.90 24.09
C VAL A 132 4.20 2.09 23.16
N ARG A 133 5.22 2.02 22.30
CA ARG A 133 5.63 3.09 21.35
C ARG A 133 5.89 2.56 19.96
#